data_AF-B8XL88-F1
#
_entry.id   AF-B8XL88-F1
#
_cell.length_a   1.000
_cell.length_b   1.000
_cell.length_c   1.000
_cell.angle_alpha   90.00
_cell.angle_beta   90.00
_cell.angle_gamma   90.00
#
_symmetry.space_group_name_H-M   'P 1'
#
loop_
_entity.id
_entity.type
_entity.pdbx_description
1 polymer ?
#
loop_
_entity_poly.entity_id
_entity_poly.type
_entity_poly.pdbx_seq_one_letter_code
_entity_poly.pdbx_strand_id
1 'polypeptide(L)'
;GIGKSTTTQSTVAALAEMGKKVMVVGCDPKADSTRLLTGGLAQKTVLDTLREEGEDIELEDVQRDGFGNCSCTESGGPGPGVGCAGRGIITSINLLEQLGAYDEDRQLDYVFYDVLGDVVCGGFAMPIREGKAQEIYIV
;
A
#
# COMPACT_ATOMS: atom_id res chain seq x y z
N GLY A 1 13.23 -10.68 -2.91
CA GLY A 1 12.59 -11.67 -3.81
C GLY A 1 12.26 -13.01 -3.15
N ILE A 2 11.84 -12.99 -1.88
CA ILE A 2 11.57 -14.19 -1.05
C ILE A 2 10.07 -14.58 -1.03
N GLY A 3 9.27 -13.99 -1.90
CA GLY A 3 7.82 -14.24 -1.94
C GLY A 3 6.97 -13.37 -1.01
N LYS A 4 7.53 -12.32 -0.39
CA LYS A 4 6.81 -11.38 0.52
C LYS A 4 5.43 -10.96 -0.03
N SER A 5 5.39 -10.32 -1.19
CA SER A 5 4.14 -9.84 -1.81
C SER A 5 3.16 -10.96 -2.16
N THR A 6 3.67 -12.15 -2.51
CA THR A 6 2.82 -13.33 -2.76
C THR A 6 2.18 -13.79 -1.46
N THR A 7 2.97 -13.93 -0.38
CA THR A 7 2.49 -14.31 0.95
C THR A 7 1.47 -13.31 1.48
N THR A 8 1.75 -12.00 1.36
CA THR A 8 0.84 -10.92 1.79
C THR A 8 -0.51 -11.04 1.07
N GLN A 9 -0.51 -11.12 -0.26
CA GLN A 9 -1.75 -11.18 -1.05
C GLN A 9 -2.56 -12.45 -0.79
N SER A 10 -1.90 -13.61 -0.64
CA SER A 10 -2.59 -14.85 -0.28
C SER A 10 -3.18 -14.79 1.14
N THR A 11 -2.48 -14.16 2.09
CA THR A 11 -2.98 -13.97 3.46
C THR A 11 -4.19 -13.04 3.48
N VAL A 12 -4.11 -11.92 2.76
CA VAL A 12 -5.21 -10.96 2.61
C VAL A 12 -6.42 -11.63 1.96
N ALA A 13 -6.24 -12.41 0.89
CA ALA A 13 -7.32 -13.14 0.25
C ALA A 13 -8.01 -14.13 1.22
N ALA A 14 -7.24 -14.85 2.03
CA ALA A 14 -7.79 -15.75 3.04
C ALA A 14 -8.59 -14.99 4.12
N LEU A 15 -8.08 -13.84 4.60
CA LEU A 15 -8.81 -12.98 5.54
C LEU A 15 -10.11 -12.45 4.93
N ALA A 16 -10.08 -12.07 3.65
CA ALA A 16 -11.24 -11.60 2.92
C ALA A 16 -12.32 -12.70 2.80
N GLU A 17 -11.91 -13.95 2.51
CA GLU A 17 -12.81 -15.12 2.52
C GLU A 17 -13.42 -15.38 3.91
N MET A 18 -12.70 -15.02 4.97
CA MET A 18 -13.20 -15.04 6.36
C MET A 18 -14.11 -13.85 6.70
N GLY A 19 -14.45 -13.00 5.72
CA GLY A 19 -15.33 -11.85 5.87
C GLY A 19 -14.65 -10.63 6.50
N LYS A 20 -13.32 -10.57 6.51
CA LYS A 20 -12.56 -9.43 7.04
C LYS A 20 -12.44 -8.32 6.01
N LYS A 21 -12.65 -7.07 6.45
CA LYS A 21 -12.39 -5.87 5.65
C LYS A 21 -10.90 -5.53 5.75
N VAL A 22 -10.18 -5.69 4.65
CA VAL A 22 -8.71 -5.54 4.62
C VAL A 22 -8.30 -4.51 3.60
N MET A 23 -7.37 -3.64 3.98
CA MET A 23 -6.67 -2.73 3.07
C MET A 23 -5.21 -3.17 2.88
N VAL A 24 -4.70 -3.08 1.65
CA VAL A 24 -3.30 -3.33 1.32
C VAL A 24 -2.67 -2.06 0.76
N VAL A 25 -1.58 -1.63 1.38
CA VAL A 25 -0.74 -0.52 0.93
C VAL A 25 0.61 -1.10 0.50
N GLY A 26 0.85 -1.11 -0.81
CA GLY A 26 2.12 -1.52 -1.39
C GLY A 26 3.20 -0.49 -1.16
N CYS A 27 4.19 -0.81 -0.34
CA CYS A 27 5.31 0.04 0.02
C CYS A 27 6.62 -0.44 -0.60
N ASP A 28 6.53 -1.01 -1.81
CA ASP A 28 7.65 -1.47 -2.62
C ASP A 28 7.68 -0.65 -3.93
N PRO A 29 8.81 -0.03 -4.30
CA PRO A 29 8.91 0.74 -5.54
C PRO A 29 8.60 -0.07 -6.81
N LYS A 30 8.57 -1.40 -6.73
CA LYS A 30 8.16 -2.28 -7.83
C LYS A 30 6.66 -2.20 -8.16
N ALA A 31 5.84 -1.74 -7.23
CA ALA A 31 4.41 -1.49 -7.40
C ALA A 31 3.60 -2.71 -7.93
N ASP A 32 3.87 -3.90 -7.41
CA ASP A 32 3.14 -5.15 -7.74
C ASP A 32 2.64 -5.92 -6.51
N SER A 33 2.57 -5.23 -5.37
CA SER A 33 2.10 -5.70 -4.06
C SER A 33 0.62 -6.08 -4.04
N THR A 34 -0.19 -5.52 -4.95
CA THR A 34 -1.64 -5.76 -5.03
C THR A 34 -2.08 -6.47 -6.32
N ARG A 35 -1.13 -6.80 -7.20
CA ARG A 35 -1.41 -7.28 -8.56
C ARG A 35 -2.29 -8.52 -8.62
N LEU A 36 -2.12 -9.48 -7.71
CA LEU A 36 -2.93 -10.70 -7.65
C LEU A 36 -4.34 -10.42 -7.11
N LEU A 37 -4.46 -9.52 -6.14
CA LEU A 37 -5.76 -9.11 -5.59
C LEU A 37 -6.59 -8.34 -6.62
N THR A 38 -5.96 -7.60 -7.53
CA THR A 38 -6.61 -6.84 -8.61
C THR A 38 -6.74 -7.63 -9.92
N GLY A 39 -6.58 -8.96 -9.90
CA GLY A 39 -6.79 -9.81 -11.09
C GLY A 39 -5.72 -9.66 -12.18
N GLY A 40 -4.49 -9.29 -11.80
CA GLY A 40 -3.35 -9.10 -12.70
C GLY A 40 -3.15 -7.67 -13.19
N LEU A 41 -4.02 -6.73 -12.78
CA LEU A 41 -3.95 -5.33 -13.16
C LEU A 41 -2.79 -4.62 -12.45
N ALA A 42 -1.97 -3.92 -13.23
CA ALA A 42 -1.03 -2.94 -12.70
C ALA A 42 -1.80 -1.62 -12.49
N GLN A 43 -2.15 -1.32 -11.25
CA GLN A 43 -2.84 -0.08 -10.92
C GLN A 43 -1.89 1.12 -10.92
N LYS A 44 -2.43 2.30 -11.20
CA LYS A 44 -1.70 3.57 -11.11
C LYS A 44 -1.28 3.80 -9.64
N THR A 45 -0.05 4.26 -9.43
CA THR A 45 0.48 4.45 -8.07
C THR A 45 0.14 5.83 -7.53
N VAL A 46 0.13 6.00 -6.21
CA VAL A 46 -0.11 7.28 -5.55
C VAL A 46 0.86 8.36 -6.05
N LEU A 47 2.15 8.05 -6.16
CA LEU A 47 3.14 9.01 -6.63
C LEU A 47 3.03 9.33 -8.11
N ASP A 48 2.51 8.42 -8.94
CA ASP A 48 2.24 8.71 -10.35
C ASP A 48 0.99 9.58 -10.49
N THR A 49 -0.07 9.31 -9.72
CA THR A 49 -1.27 10.15 -9.65
C THR A 49 -0.94 11.57 -9.19
N LEU A 50 -0.18 11.73 -8.11
CA LEU A 50 0.34 13.05 -7.66
C LEU A 50 1.13 13.80 -8.72
N ARG A 51 1.89 13.09 -9.56
CA ARG A 51 2.69 13.71 -10.63
C ARG A 51 1.83 14.18 -11.80
N GLU A 52 0.74 13.48 -12.09
CA GLU A 52 -0.14 13.78 -13.23
C GLU A 52 -1.25 14.76 -12.87
N GLU A 53 -1.84 14.63 -11.69
CA GLU A 53 -3.08 15.32 -11.28
C GLU A 53 -2.83 16.44 -10.26
N GLY A 54 -1.64 16.47 -9.61
CA GLY A 54 -1.30 17.49 -8.63
C GLY A 54 -1.94 17.19 -7.27
N GLU A 55 -2.52 18.22 -6.63
CA GLU A 55 -3.12 18.11 -5.28
C GLU A 55 -4.62 17.81 -5.30
N ASP A 56 -5.29 17.92 -6.46
CA ASP A 56 -6.72 17.65 -6.62
C ASP A 56 -6.96 16.14 -6.84
N ILE A 57 -6.59 15.32 -5.85
CA ILE A 57 -6.72 13.85 -5.89
C ILE A 57 -7.81 13.40 -4.93
N GLU A 58 -8.66 12.51 -5.40
CA GLU A 58 -9.64 11.80 -4.57
C GLU A 58 -9.14 10.38 -4.24
N LEU A 59 -9.71 9.77 -3.21
CA LEU A 59 -9.28 8.44 -2.78
C LEU A 59 -9.45 7.38 -3.87
N GLU A 60 -10.48 7.54 -4.70
CA GLU A 60 -10.83 6.64 -5.80
C GLU A 60 -9.79 6.64 -6.93
N ASP A 61 -8.96 7.69 -7.03
CA ASP A 61 -7.90 7.80 -8.05
C ASP A 61 -6.67 6.94 -7.71
N VAL A 62 -6.50 6.61 -6.43
CA VAL A 62 -5.33 5.91 -5.89
C VAL A 62 -5.64 4.60 -5.18
N GLN A 63 -6.93 4.29 -4.98
CA GLN A 63 -7.39 3.08 -4.33
C GLN A 63 -8.33 2.30 -5.25
N ARG A 64 -8.15 0.99 -5.31
CA ARG A 64 -9.03 0.11 -6.06
C ARG A 64 -9.53 -1.05 -5.24
N ASP A 65 -10.72 -1.51 -5.59
CA ASP A 65 -11.25 -2.76 -5.09
C ASP A 65 -10.50 -3.95 -5.70
N GLY A 66 -10.17 -4.91 -4.83
CA GLY A 66 -9.59 -6.20 -5.17
C GLY A 66 -10.48 -7.35 -4.75
N PHE A 67 -9.92 -8.56 -4.78
CA PHE A 67 -10.59 -9.79 -4.38
C PHE A 67 -11.18 -9.69 -2.97
N GLY A 68 -12.42 -10.17 -2.81
CA GLY A 68 -13.09 -10.25 -1.51
C GLY A 68 -13.37 -8.89 -0.85
N ASN A 69 -13.63 -7.84 -1.65
CA ASN A 69 -13.84 -6.47 -1.17
C ASN A 69 -12.66 -5.88 -0.39
N CYS A 70 -11.43 -6.37 -0.67
CA CYS A 70 -10.24 -5.73 -0.15
C CYS A 70 -9.96 -4.43 -0.91
N SER A 71 -9.45 -3.41 -0.24
CA SER A 71 -8.97 -2.20 -0.90
C SER A 71 -7.46 -2.27 -1.13
N CYS A 72 -7.02 -1.81 -2.30
CA CYS A 72 -5.65 -1.96 -2.78
C CYS A 72 -5.10 -0.60 -3.20
N THR A 73 -3.91 -0.25 -2.72
CA THR A 73 -3.17 0.94 -3.14
C THR A 73 -1.70 0.60 -3.32
N GLU A 74 -1.04 1.22 -4.30
CA GLU A 74 0.42 1.15 -4.47
C GLU A 74 1.01 2.55 -4.24
N SER A 75 1.98 2.68 -3.34
CA SER A 75 2.67 3.96 -3.13
C SER A 75 3.44 4.37 -4.38
N GLY A 76 4.07 3.40 -5.05
CA GLY A 76 5.00 3.65 -6.15
C GLY A 76 6.37 4.12 -5.67
N GLY A 77 7.28 4.29 -6.61
CA GLY A 77 8.63 4.78 -6.38
C GLY A 77 8.93 6.02 -7.20
N PRO A 78 10.00 6.76 -6.86
CA PRO A 78 10.48 7.81 -7.73
C PRO A 78 11.13 7.18 -8.99
N GLY A 79 11.32 7.99 -10.03
CA GLY A 79 11.99 7.54 -11.25
C GLY A 79 13.39 6.95 -10.97
N PRO A 80 13.86 5.97 -11.76
CA PRO A 80 15.17 5.35 -11.54
C PRO A 80 16.30 6.38 -11.44
N GLY A 81 17.08 6.32 -10.36
CA GLY A 81 18.20 7.24 -10.12
C GLY A 81 17.80 8.64 -9.62
N VAL A 82 16.51 8.88 -9.36
CA VAL A 82 15.98 10.16 -8.87
C VAL A 82 15.22 9.93 -7.57
N GLY A 83 15.36 10.81 -6.58
CA GLY A 83 14.54 10.80 -5.36
C GLY A 83 14.85 9.68 -4.35
N CYS A 84 13.93 9.47 -3.41
CA CYS A 84 14.04 8.48 -2.33
C CYS A 84 12.73 7.69 -2.21
N ALA A 85 12.79 6.37 -2.45
CA ALA A 85 11.63 5.49 -2.33
C ALA A 85 10.96 5.58 -0.94
N GLY A 86 11.77 5.69 0.11
CA GLY A 86 11.27 5.89 1.47
C GLY A 86 10.43 7.17 1.65
N ARG A 87 10.79 8.28 0.97
CA ARG A 87 9.98 9.52 1.02
C ARG A 87 8.65 9.33 0.27
N GLY A 88 8.67 8.53 -0.79
CA GLY A 88 7.46 8.15 -1.53
C GLY A 88 6.42 7.43 -0.67
N ILE A 89 6.87 6.49 0.17
CA ILE A 89 6.01 5.78 1.12
C ILE A 89 5.38 6.75 2.12
N ILE A 90 6.18 7.64 2.71
CA ILE A 90 5.69 8.65 3.65
C ILE A 90 4.59 9.51 2.99
N THR A 91 4.87 10.04 1.80
CA THR A 91 3.90 10.86 1.06
C THR A 91 2.62 10.08 0.77
N SER A 92 2.73 8.81 0.36
CA SER A 92 1.59 7.97 0.05
C SER A 92 0.72 7.67 1.27
N ILE A 93 1.31 7.31 2.41
CA ILE A 93 0.57 7.03 3.64
C ILE A 93 -0.13 8.29 4.15
N ASN A 94 0.57 9.43 4.14
CA ASN A 94 -0.01 10.71 4.56
C ASN A 94 -1.18 11.12 3.66
N LEU A 95 -1.06 10.95 2.34
CA LEU A 95 -2.16 11.24 1.42
C LEU A 95 -3.36 10.34 1.72
N LEU A 96 -3.15 9.03 1.88
CA LEU A 96 -4.23 8.10 2.24
C LEU A 96 -4.93 8.50 3.54
N GLU A 97 -4.20 8.98 4.54
CA GLU A 97 -4.77 9.51 5.78
C GLU A 97 -5.59 10.78 5.54
N GLN A 98 -5.08 11.72 4.75
CA GLN A 98 -5.79 12.95 4.42
C GLN A 98 -7.08 12.69 3.64
N LEU A 99 -7.09 11.66 2.79
CA LEU A 99 -8.25 11.24 1.99
C LEU A 99 -9.22 10.35 2.77
N GLY A 100 -9.01 10.13 4.07
CA GLY A 100 -9.92 9.35 4.92
C GLY A 100 -9.86 7.84 4.67
N ALA A 101 -8.77 7.31 4.10
CA ALA A 101 -8.67 5.88 3.77
C ALA A 101 -8.70 4.96 5.01
N TYR A 102 -8.43 5.53 6.19
CA TYR A 102 -8.34 4.86 7.50
C TYR A 102 -9.46 5.27 8.45
N ASP A 103 -10.44 6.03 7.99
CA ASP A 103 -11.52 6.54 8.85
C ASP A 103 -12.37 5.39 9.41
N GLU A 104 -12.93 5.60 10.61
CA GLU A 104 -13.66 4.57 11.36
C GLU A 104 -14.91 4.06 10.62
N ASP A 105 -15.51 4.89 9.76
CA ASP A 105 -16.69 4.56 8.94
C ASP A 105 -16.39 3.49 7.88
N ARG A 106 -15.12 3.34 7.49
CA ARG A 106 -14.66 2.25 6.61
C ARG A 106 -14.66 0.89 7.30
N GLN A 107 -14.56 0.89 8.64
CA GLN A 107 -14.58 -0.31 9.49
C GLN A 107 -13.54 -1.36 9.05
N LEU A 108 -12.31 -0.94 8.79
CA LEU A 108 -11.22 -1.85 8.43
C LEU A 108 -10.89 -2.76 9.63
N ASP A 109 -10.85 -4.07 9.40
CA ASP A 109 -10.32 -5.03 10.38
C ASP A 109 -8.79 -5.03 10.38
N TYR A 110 -8.18 -4.89 9.19
CA TYR A 110 -6.72 -4.96 9.01
C TYR A 110 -6.21 -4.00 7.94
N VAL A 111 -4.99 -3.50 8.15
CA VAL A 111 -4.19 -2.85 7.12
C VAL A 111 -2.86 -3.57 6.99
N PHE A 112 -2.52 -4.00 5.78
CA PHE A 112 -1.24 -4.60 5.44
C PHE A 112 -0.36 -3.58 4.72
N TYR A 113 0.87 -3.39 5.22
CA TYR A 113 1.91 -2.63 4.55
C TYR A 113 2.94 -3.60 3.96
N ASP A 114 2.98 -3.71 2.63
CA ASP A 114 3.96 -4.58 1.95
C ASP A 114 5.27 -3.83 1.72
N VAL A 115 6.15 -3.83 2.71
CA VAL A 115 7.35 -2.98 2.74
C VAL A 115 8.58 -3.66 2.10
N LEU A 116 9.39 -2.89 1.37
CA LEU A 116 10.69 -3.36 0.88
C LEU A 116 11.64 -3.72 2.06
N GLY A 117 12.12 -4.96 2.09
CA GLY A 117 12.99 -5.46 3.17
C GLY A 117 14.50 -5.36 2.89
N ASP A 118 14.90 -5.11 1.64
CA ASP A 118 16.31 -5.17 1.22
C ASP A 118 17.10 -3.92 1.67
N VAL A 119 16.43 -2.80 1.90
CA VAL A 119 17.04 -1.54 2.35
C VAL A 119 16.15 -0.91 3.41
N VAL A 120 16.68 -0.75 4.63
CA VAL A 120 15.96 -0.11 5.73
C VAL A 120 16.49 1.31 5.92
N CYS A 121 15.92 2.27 5.18
CA CYS A 121 16.13 3.69 5.43
C CYS A 121 14.97 4.27 6.26
N GLY A 122 15.11 5.50 6.76
CA GLY A 122 14.12 6.11 7.64
C GLY A 122 12.70 6.19 7.06
N GLY A 123 12.55 6.19 5.72
CA GLY A 123 11.23 6.16 5.07
C GLY A 123 10.58 4.77 5.02
N PHE A 124 11.35 3.70 4.80
CA PHE A 124 10.82 2.33 4.86
C PHE A 124 10.44 1.92 6.29
N ALA A 125 11.10 2.50 7.29
CA ALA A 125 10.76 2.32 8.70
C ALA A 125 9.57 3.19 9.16
N MET A 126 9.01 4.06 8.31
CA MET A 126 7.95 4.99 8.73
C MET A 126 6.70 4.29 9.28
N PRO A 127 6.17 3.21 8.66
CA PRO A 127 4.99 2.53 9.21
C PRO A 127 5.19 2.08 10.66
N ILE A 128 6.40 1.61 10.99
CA ILE A 128 6.75 1.17 12.36
C ILE A 128 6.99 2.37 13.27
N ARG A 129 7.82 3.33 12.81
CA ARG A 129 8.26 4.48 13.61
C ARG A 129 7.10 5.40 14.01
N GLU A 130 6.10 5.54 13.15
CA GLU A 130 4.93 6.40 13.38
C GLU A 130 3.72 5.62 13.91
N GLY A 131 3.91 4.36 14.29
CA GLY A 131 2.88 3.53 14.93
C GLY A 131 1.74 3.12 13.99
N LYS A 132 1.89 3.28 12.67
CA LYS A 132 0.91 2.86 11.66
C LYS A 132 0.82 1.33 11.55
N ALA A 133 1.95 0.65 11.78
CA ALA A 133 2.03 -0.80 11.91
C ALA A 133 2.49 -1.16 13.32
N GLN A 134 1.65 -1.88 14.06
CA GLN A 134 1.93 -2.34 15.43
C GLN A 134 2.42 -3.79 15.47
N GLU A 135 2.08 -4.58 14.45
CA GLU A 135 2.50 -5.97 14.29
C GLU A 135 3.38 -6.11 13.05
N ILE A 136 4.52 -6.80 13.21
CA ILE A 136 5.51 -6.97 12.14
C ILE A 136 5.74 -8.46 11.92
N TYR A 137 5.52 -8.90 10.68
CA TYR A 137 5.75 -10.27 10.23
C TYR A 137 6.88 -10.26 9.20
N ILE A 138 7.91 -11.07 9.41
CA ILE A 138 9.04 -11.21 8.49
C ILE A 138 8.88 -12.52 7.73
N VAL A 139 8.92 -12.43 6.41
CA VAL A 139 8.91 -13.57 5.48
C VAL A 139 10.34 -14.05 5.23
#